data_AF-Q9ZAZ1-F1
#
_entry.id   AF-Q9ZAZ1-F1
#
_cell.length_a   1.000
_cell.length_b   1.000
_cell.length_c   1.000
_cell.angle_alpha   90.00
_cell.angle_beta   90.00
_cell.angle_gamma   90.00
#
_symmetry.space_group_name_H-M   'P 1'
#
loop_
_entity.id
_entity.type
_entity.pdbx_description
1 polymer ?
#
loop_
_entity_poly.entity_id
_entity_poly.type
_entity_poly.pdbx_seq_one_letter_code
_entity_poly.pdbx_strand_id
1 'polypeptide(L)'
;MTTTLQQRQNANVWERFCEWITSTDNRIYVGWFGVLMIPTLLAATVCFVIAFIAAPLVDIDGIREPVAGSLICGNNIICGAVVPSSNAIGLHFYP
;
A
#
# COMPACT_ATOMS: atom_id res chain seq x y z
N MET A 1 1.72 44.64 -1.70
CA MET A 1 2.61 43.47 -1.46
C MET A 1 2.73 43.06 0.02
N THR A 2 2.01 43.70 0.94
CA THR A 2 2.02 43.38 2.39
C THR A 2 0.79 42.60 2.88
N THR A 3 -0.30 42.57 2.11
CA THR A 3 -1.57 41.93 2.49
C THR A 3 -1.55 40.40 2.38
N THR A 4 -0.78 39.83 1.44
CA THR A 4 -0.69 38.37 1.24
C THR A 4 0.12 37.67 2.32
N LEU A 5 1.13 38.33 2.90
CA LEU A 5 1.93 37.79 4.01
C LEU A 5 1.15 37.78 5.34
N GLN A 6 0.31 38.78 5.58
CA GLN A 6 -0.49 38.91 6.79
C GLN A 6 -1.66 37.90 6.83
N GLN A 7 -2.22 37.55 5.66
CA GLN A 7 -3.28 36.53 5.54
C GLN A 7 -2.76 35.11 5.84
N ARG A 8 -1.52 34.78 5.45
CA ARG A 8 -0.87 33.51 5.82
C ARG A 8 -0.63 33.35 7.33
N GLN A 9 -0.51 34.44 8.09
CA GLN A 9 -0.36 34.40 9.56
C GLN A 9 -1.67 34.11 10.30
N ASN A 10 -2.83 34.33 9.67
CA ASN A 10 -4.15 34.13 10.28
C ASN A 10 -4.89 32.86 9.79
N ALA A 11 -4.31 32.09 8.86
CA ALA A 11 -4.90 30.85 8.38
C ALA A 11 -4.92 29.77 9.47
N ASN A 12 -6.07 29.13 9.66
CA ASN A 12 -6.24 28.05 10.63
C ASN A 12 -5.33 26.86 10.26
N VAL A 13 -4.95 26.02 11.23
CA VAL A 13 -4.12 24.81 11.02
C VAL A 13 -4.71 23.92 9.93
N TRP A 14 -6.04 23.77 9.91
CA TRP A 14 -6.73 23.01 8.88
C TRP A 14 -6.58 23.61 7.48
N GLU A 15 -6.66 24.94 7.36
CA GLU A 15 -6.51 25.64 6.09
C GLU A 15 -5.08 25.51 5.56
N ARG A 16 -4.07 25.65 6.43
CA ARG A 16 -2.66 25.40 6.09
C ARG A 16 -2.42 23.95 5.65
N PHE A 17 -3.11 22.98 6.25
CA PHE A 17 -3.03 21.57 5.86
C PHE A 17 -3.66 21.33 4.48
N CYS A 18 -4.83 21.90 4.22
CA CYS A 18 -5.48 21.83 2.91
C CYS A 18 -4.59 22.44 1.82
N GLU A 19 -4.06 23.65 2.05
CA GLU A 19 -3.14 24.32 1.13
C GLU A 19 -1.89 23.46 0.83
N TRP A 20 -1.35 22.79 1.86
CA TRP A 20 -0.18 21.93 1.69
C TRP A 20 -0.49 20.66 0.90
N ILE A 21 -1.61 19.97 1.21
CA ILE A 21 -2.04 18.77 0.48
C ILE A 21 -2.24 19.06 -1.00
N THR A 22 -2.87 20.20 -1.33
CA THR A 22 -3.15 20.58 -2.72
C THR A 22 -2.06 21.45 -3.34
N SER A 23 -0.90 21.60 -2.69
CA SER A 23 0.20 22.41 -3.23
C SER A 23 0.79 21.76 -4.48
N THR A 24 0.93 22.57 -5.54
CA THR A 24 1.61 22.20 -6.79
C THR A 24 3.13 22.27 -6.69
N ASP A 25 3.66 22.80 -5.59
CA ASP A 25 5.10 22.97 -5.38
C ASP A 25 5.74 21.72 -4.75
N ASN A 26 4.94 20.76 -4.30
CA ASN A 26 5.43 19.48 -3.81
C ASN A 26 6.10 18.68 -4.95
N ARG A 27 7.29 18.11 -4.70
CA ARG A 27 8.05 17.30 -5.68
C ARG A 27 7.24 16.11 -6.22
N ILE A 28 6.40 15.54 -5.36
CA ILE A 28 5.37 14.55 -5.71
C ILE A 28 4.06 15.12 -5.19
N TYR A 29 3.12 15.34 -6.08
CA TYR A 29 1.81 15.87 -5.72
C TYR A 29 1.06 14.88 -4.81
N VAL A 30 0.44 15.39 -3.74
CA VAL A 30 -0.34 14.59 -2.79
C VAL A 30 -1.81 14.60 -3.21
N GLY A 31 -2.49 15.74 -3.03
CA GLY A 31 -3.93 15.85 -3.23
C GLY A 31 -4.75 14.94 -2.29
N TRP A 32 -6.07 15.09 -2.30
CA TRP A 32 -6.94 14.30 -1.42
C TRP A 32 -6.95 12.80 -1.75
N PHE A 33 -6.77 12.43 -3.03
CA PHE A 33 -6.56 11.02 -3.41
C PHE A 33 -5.25 10.46 -2.86
N GLY A 34 -4.18 11.26 -2.81
CA GLY A 34 -2.88 10.85 -2.27
C GLY A 34 -2.95 10.44 -0.80
N VAL A 35 -3.86 11.05 -0.03
CA VAL A 35 -4.07 10.70 1.40
C VAL A 35 -4.48 9.24 1.58
N LEU A 36 -5.27 8.68 0.66
CA LEU A 36 -5.65 7.26 0.68
C LEU A 36 -4.66 6.38 -0.10
N MET A 37 -4.19 6.88 -1.23
CA MET A 37 -3.28 6.15 -2.12
C MET A 37 -1.95 5.84 -1.44
N ILE A 38 -1.33 6.80 -0.75
CA ILE A 38 0.00 6.62 -0.16
C ILE A 38 -0.01 5.50 0.90
N PRO A 39 -0.89 5.50 1.91
CA PRO A 39 -0.91 4.43 2.91
C PRO A 39 -1.26 3.06 2.30
N THR A 40 -2.23 3.01 1.39
CA THR A 40 -2.69 1.73 0.80
C THR A 40 -1.63 1.11 -0.12
N LEU A 41 -0.97 1.90 -0.97
CA LEU A 41 0.11 1.41 -1.82
C LEU A 41 1.35 1.01 -1.01
N LEU A 42 1.69 1.76 0.05
CA LEU A 42 2.80 1.39 0.92
C LEU A 42 2.54 0.07 1.63
N ALA A 43 1.36 -0.11 2.22
CA ALA A 43 0.98 -1.36 2.88
C ALA A 43 1.00 -2.55 1.90
N ALA A 44 0.41 -2.39 0.71
CA ALA A 44 0.38 -3.42 -0.33
C ALA A 44 1.79 -3.78 -0.82
N THR A 45 2.65 -2.77 -1.06
CA THR A 45 4.02 -2.99 -1.54
C THR A 45 4.87 -3.70 -0.49
N VAL A 46 4.81 -3.27 0.77
CA VAL A 46 5.56 -3.89 1.87
C VAL A 46 5.11 -5.34 2.06
N CYS A 47 3.80 -5.60 2.09
CA CYS A 47 3.26 -6.95 2.20
C CYS A 47 3.71 -7.84 1.03
N PHE A 48 3.60 -7.34 -0.21
CA PHE A 48 4.03 -8.07 -1.40
C PHE A 48 5.52 -8.43 -1.35
N VAL A 49 6.40 -7.48 -1.02
CA VAL A 49 7.84 -7.73 -0.96
C VAL A 49 8.19 -8.77 0.10
N ILE A 50 7.63 -8.65 1.30
CA ILE A 50 7.88 -9.61 2.38
C ILE A 50 7.35 -11.00 2.00
N ALA A 51 6.13 -11.08 1.48
CA ALA A 51 5.51 -12.35 1.11
C ALA A 51 6.28 -13.05 -0.04
N PHE A 52 6.66 -12.30 -1.07
CA PHE A 52 7.41 -12.82 -2.21
C PHE A 52 8.77 -13.40 -1.79
N ILE A 53 9.41 -12.80 -0.78
CA ILE A 53 10.70 -13.28 -0.29
C ILE A 53 10.53 -14.45 0.69
N ALA A 54 9.60 -14.35 1.64
CA ALA A 54 9.63 -15.14 2.88
C ALA A 54 8.29 -15.76 3.31
N ALA A 55 7.22 -15.68 2.51
CA ALA A 55 5.97 -16.35 2.87
C ALA A 55 6.15 -17.89 2.97
N PRO A 56 5.49 -18.56 3.92
CA PRO A 56 5.39 -20.02 3.94
C PRO A 56 4.52 -20.53 2.78
N LEU A 57 4.41 -21.86 2.65
CA LEU A 57 3.56 -22.49 1.64
C LEU A 57 2.08 -22.22 1.91
N VAL A 58 1.29 -22.09 0.84
CA VAL A 58 -0.15 -21.73 0.90
C VAL A 58 -1.00 -22.78 0.17
N ASP A 59 -2.06 -23.25 0.81
CA ASP A 59 -3.02 -24.21 0.25
C ASP A 59 -4.08 -23.48 -0.60
N ILE A 60 -3.73 -23.19 -1.86
CA ILE A 60 -4.54 -22.41 -2.79
C ILE A 60 -5.91 -23.07 -3.09
N ASP A 61 -5.92 -24.39 -3.27
CA ASP A 61 -7.14 -25.10 -3.68
C ASP A 61 -7.98 -25.59 -2.49
N GLY A 62 -7.48 -25.45 -1.26
CA GLY A 62 -8.19 -25.86 -0.05
C GLY A 62 -8.25 -27.38 0.15
N ILE A 63 -7.38 -28.12 -0.54
CA ILE A 63 -7.31 -29.59 -0.52
C ILE A 63 -6.20 -30.13 0.39
N ARG A 64 -5.58 -29.25 1.20
CA ARG A 64 -4.42 -29.56 2.05
C ARG A 64 -3.17 -29.91 1.26
N GLU A 65 -2.98 -29.26 0.12
CA GLU A 65 -1.76 -29.35 -0.71
C GLU A 65 -1.09 -27.97 -0.82
N PRO A 66 -0.20 -27.61 0.12
CA PRO A 66 0.42 -26.29 0.12
C PRO A 66 1.42 -26.10 -1.02
N VAL A 67 1.36 -24.93 -1.67
CA VAL A 67 2.25 -24.53 -2.78
C VAL A 67 3.29 -23.56 -2.27
N ALA A 68 4.56 -23.79 -2.60
CA ALA A 68 5.66 -22.87 -2.33
C ALA A 68 5.68 -21.73 -3.35
N GLY A 69 5.48 -20.49 -2.90
CA GLY A 69 5.56 -19.30 -3.76
C GLY A 69 6.77 -18.38 -3.48
N SER A 70 7.38 -18.46 -2.30
CA SER A 70 8.43 -17.52 -1.90
C SER A 70 9.83 -17.94 -2.37
N LEU A 71 10.75 -16.97 -2.41
CA LEU A 71 12.15 -17.20 -2.78
C LEU A 71 12.89 -18.10 -1.78
N ILE A 72 12.66 -17.90 -0.48
CA ILE A 72 13.27 -18.74 0.58
C ILE A 72 12.79 -20.19 0.47
N CYS A 73 11.57 -20.42 -0.03
CA CYS A 73 11.03 -21.75 -0.27
C CYS A 73 11.48 -22.40 -1.59
N GLY A 74 12.56 -21.90 -2.21
CA GLY A 74 13.20 -22.54 -3.38
C GLY A 74 12.74 -22.02 -4.74
N ASN A 75 12.01 -20.92 -4.80
CA ASN A 75 11.64 -20.27 -6.06
C ASN A 75 12.70 -19.26 -6.53
N ASN A 76 12.77 -19.06 -7.84
CA ASN A 76 13.48 -17.97 -8.49
C ASN A 76 12.48 -16.87 -8.94
N ILE A 77 12.96 -15.82 -9.62
CA ILE A 77 12.11 -14.69 -10.06
C ILE A 77 11.00 -15.11 -11.04
N ILE A 78 11.18 -16.18 -11.80
CA ILE A 78 10.20 -16.65 -12.79
C ILE A 78 9.11 -17.51 -12.13
N CYS A 79 9.47 -18.37 -11.17
CA CYS A 79 8.52 -19.25 -10.50
C CYS A 79 7.99 -18.71 -9.16
N GLY A 80 8.57 -17.63 -8.63
CA GLY A 80 8.10 -16.99 -7.41
C GLY A 80 6.75 -16.30 -7.60
N ALA A 81 5.88 -16.40 -6.60
CA ALA A 81 4.57 -15.77 -6.59
C ALA A 81 4.06 -15.54 -5.15
N VAL A 82 3.22 -14.52 -4.97
CA VAL A 82 2.34 -14.44 -3.80
C VAL A 82 1.08 -15.26 -4.13
N VAL A 83 0.98 -16.44 -3.51
CA VAL A 83 -0.07 -17.42 -3.81
C VAL A 83 -1.45 -16.90 -3.36
N PRO A 84 -2.52 -17.03 -4.18
CA PRO A 84 -3.87 -16.67 -3.77
C PRO A 84 -4.35 -17.37 -2.50
N SER A 85 -5.37 -16.79 -1.86
CA SER A 85 -6.02 -17.37 -0.69
C SER A 85 -6.67 -18.71 -1.00
N SER A 86 -6.76 -19.57 0.02
CA SER A 86 -7.37 -20.89 -0.10
C SER A 86 -8.82 -20.85 -0.59
N ASN A 87 -9.19 -21.76 -1.48
CA ASN A 87 -10.59 -21.96 -1.90
C ASN A 87 -11.50 -22.37 -0.73
N ALA A 88 -10.95 -22.89 0.38
CA ALA A 88 -11.69 -23.13 1.61
C ALA A 88 -12.22 -21.84 2.27
N ILE A 89 -11.60 -20.68 1.98
CA ILE A 89 -12.08 -19.35 2.40
C ILE A 89 -13.22 -18.88 1.49
N GLY A 90 -13.24 -19.28 0.21
CA GLY A 90 -14.22 -18.81 -0.76
C GLY A 90 -14.19 -17.28 -0.93
N LEU A 91 -15.36 -16.64 -0.81
CA LEU A 91 -15.51 -15.18 -0.90
C LEU A 91 -15.65 -14.50 0.46
N HIS A 92 -15.33 -15.22 1.54
CA HIS A 92 -15.32 -14.62 2.87
C HIS A 92 -14.20 -13.59 2.99
N PHE A 93 -14.50 -12.48 3.67
CA PHE A 93 -13.49 -11.48 3.99
C PHE A 93 -12.51 -12.04 5.02
N TYR A 94 -11.23 -12.13 4.65
CA TYR A 94 -10.15 -12.69 5.45
C TYR A 94 -9.08 -11.62 5.70
N PRO A 95 -9.33 -10.69 6.66
CA PRO A 95 -8.39 -9.63 6.99
C PRO A 95 -7.11 -10.15 7.65
#